data_AF-A0A3G9K9H1-F1
#
_entry.id   AF-A0A3G9K9H1-F1
#
_cell.length_a   1.000
_cell.length_b   1.000
_cell.length_c   1.000
_cell.angle_alpha   90.00
_cell.angle_beta   90.00
_cell.angle_gamma   90.00
#
_symmetry.space_group_name_H-M   'P 1'
#
loop_
_entity.id
_entity.type
_entity.pdbx_description
1 polymer ?
#
loop_
_entity_poly.entity_id
_entity_poly.type
_entity_poly.pdbx_seq_one_letter_code
_entity_poly.pdbx_strand_id
1 'polypeptide(L)'
;MNLPSFVQRLSTASSRSIAITCVVVLASAIAFPFIRRDYQTFLEVGPSYAPQNFRGYIIVCVLSLFRQEQKGLEIYDRLPEKRRWLSDLPFRDGPRPSITSHIIQRQRTQLVDPDFATQELIGKVIPRVQARHTDKTFLSTSKFEFHAKAIFLLPSIPINDPLNVPSHDTVRRTKREIAHMHDYHDCTLHIALAAQDGKEVLKKGWGQRHPLAGPGVPGPPTEWTFLYAPRNEEEVRVVEMIIEAAIGYMTNDPAGKVVEATGK
;
A
#
# COMPACT_ATOMS: atom_id res chain seq x y z
N MET A 1 23.55 -15.36 -57.05
CA MET A 1 22.67 -14.68 -56.09
C MET A 1 23.41 -14.59 -54.77
N ASN A 2 23.76 -13.38 -54.32
CA ASN A 2 24.38 -13.21 -53.01
C ASN A 2 23.33 -13.50 -51.94
N LEU A 3 23.61 -14.50 -51.09
CA LEU A 3 22.79 -14.79 -49.92
C LEU A 3 22.70 -13.51 -49.05
N PRO A 4 21.53 -13.23 -48.45
CA PRO A 4 21.40 -12.09 -47.54
C PRO A 4 22.49 -12.13 -46.46
N SER A 5 23.05 -10.98 -46.10
CA SER A 5 24.20 -10.86 -45.18
C SER A 5 24.01 -11.56 -43.82
N PHE A 6 22.76 -11.81 -43.42
CA PHE A 6 22.39 -12.61 -42.26
C PHE A 6 22.76 -14.10 -42.41
N VAL A 7 22.56 -14.68 -43.59
CA VAL A 7 22.82 -16.10 -43.85
C VAL A 7 24.33 -16.41 -43.88
N GLN A 8 25.16 -15.46 -44.37
CA GLN A 8 26.63 -15.56 -44.30
C GLN A 8 27.20 -15.46 -42.88
N ARG A 9 26.51 -14.76 -41.96
CA ARG A 9 26.93 -14.67 -40.55
C ARG A 9 26.60 -15.95 -39.77
N LEU A 10 25.50 -16.63 -40.13
CA LEU A 10 25.15 -17.93 -39.54
C LEU A 10 26.11 -19.04 -39.98
N SER A 11 26.63 -19.00 -41.21
CA SER A 11 27.57 -20.02 -41.72
C SER A 11 28.97 -19.91 -41.13
N THR A 12 29.32 -18.80 -40.46
CA THR A 12 30.63 -18.56 -39.82
C THR A 12 30.57 -18.63 -38.29
N ALA A 13 29.38 -18.81 -37.71
CA ALA A 13 29.19 -18.92 -36.27
C ALA A 13 29.58 -20.32 -35.75
N SER A 14 30.30 -20.38 -34.63
CA SER A 14 30.60 -21.66 -33.99
C SER A 14 29.33 -22.36 -33.50
N SER A 15 29.31 -23.69 -33.43
CA SER A 15 28.16 -24.46 -32.90
C SER A 15 27.77 -24.01 -31.49
N ARG A 16 28.72 -23.53 -30.68
CA ARG A 16 28.47 -22.94 -29.36
C ARG A 16 27.71 -21.61 -29.45
N SER A 17 28.09 -20.74 -30.39
CA SER A 17 27.41 -19.46 -30.62
C SER A 17 25.96 -19.65 -31.10
N ILE A 18 25.73 -20.66 -31.96
CA ILE A 18 24.39 -21.03 -32.41
C ILE A 18 23.56 -21.58 -31.23
N ALA A 19 24.11 -22.50 -30.44
CA ALA A 19 23.42 -23.05 -29.27
C ALA A 19 23.05 -21.97 -28.24
N ILE A 20 23.95 -21.05 -27.91
CA ILE A 20 23.68 -19.93 -27.00
C ILE A 20 22.55 -19.05 -27.55
N THR A 21 22.59 -18.73 -28.84
CA THR A 21 21.55 -17.92 -29.48
C THR A 21 20.19 -18.61 -29.42
N CYS A 22 20.12 -19.91 -29.73
CA CYS A 22 18.88 -20.68 -29.63
C CYS A 22 18.32 -20.72 -28.20
N VAL A 23 19.18 -20.88 -27.19
CA VAL A 23 18.77 -20.84 -25.77
C VAL A 23 18.23 -19.48 -25.39
N VAL A 24 18.89 -18.39 -25.79
CA VAL A 24 18.44 -17.01 -25.50
C VAL A 24 17.11 -16.72 -26.20
N VAL A 25 16.95 -17.12 -27.46
CA VAL A 25 15.71 -16.93 -28.21
C VAL A 25 14.57 -17.71 -27.58
N LEU A 26 14.79 -18.99 -27.22
CA LEU A 26 13.79 -19.82 -26.57
C LEU A 26 13.41 -19.28 -25.20
N ALA A 27 14.39 -18.90 -24.37
CA ALA A 27 14.16 -18.30 -23.07
C ALA A 27 13.38 -16.98 -23.20
N SER A 28 13.73 -16.14 -24.18
CA SER A 28 13.01 -14.89 -24.45
C SER A 28 11.58 -15.15 -24.92
N ALA A 29 11.36 -16.11 -25.81
CA ALA A 29 10.04 -16.49 -26.30
C ALA A 29 9.14 -17.02 -25.17
N ILE A 30 9.70 -17.78 -24.24
CA ILE A 30 8.99 -18.26 -23.05
C ILE A 30 8.73 -17.11 -22.07
N ALA A 31 9.70 -16.24 -21.80
CA ALA A 31 9.57 -15.15 -20.83
C ALA A 31 8.64 -14.01 -21.31
N PHE A 32 8.63 -13.73 -22.61
CA PHE A 32 7.89 -12.61 -23.21
C PHE A 32 6.40 -12.55 -22.81
N PRO A 33 5.59 -13.63 -22.93
CA PRO A 33 4.18 -13.57 -22.53
C PRO A 33 3.99 -13.26 -21.04
N PHE A 34 4.88 -13.74 -20.16
CA PHE A 34 4.81 -13.44 -18.72
C PHE A 34 5.15 -11.97 -18.44
N ILE A 35 6.25 -11.47 -19.02
CA ILE A 35 6.65 -10.06 -18.89
C ILE A 35 5.58 -9.14 -19.47
N ARG A 36 4.99 -9.50 -20.62
CA ARG A 36 3.92 -8.74 -21.25
C ARG A 36 2.68 -8.67 -20.34
N ARG A 37 2.27 -9.80 -19.77
CA ARG A 37 1.12 -9.87 -18.86
C ARG A 37 1.37 -9.10 -17.56
N ASP A 38 2.57 -9.21 -17.00
CA ASP A 38 2.96 -8.49 -15.79
C ASP A 38 3.03 -6.97 -16.03
N TYR A 39 3.56 -6.55 -17.19
CA TYR A 39 3.54 -5.15 -17.61
C TYR A 39 2.12 -4.62 -17.82
N GLN A 40 1.22 -5.40 -18.44
CA GLN A 40 -0.19 -5.02 -18.56
C GLN A 40 -0.85 -4.88 -17.18
N THR A 41 -0.56 -5.80 -16.26
CA THR A 41 -1.04 -5.73 -14.87
C THR A 41 -0.55 -4.46 -14.17
N PHE A 42 0.70 -4.05 -14.39
CA PHE A 42 1.25 -2.78 -13.90
C PHE A 42 0.52 -1.56 -14.48
N LEU A 43 0.14 -1.58 -15.76
CA LEU A 43 -0.60 -0.48 -16.37
C LEU A 43 -2.05 -0.39 -15.87
N GLU A 44 -2.69 -1.53 -15.57
CA GLU A 44 -4.05 -1.57 -15.01
C GLU A 44 -4.16 -0.98 -13.60
N VAL A 45 -3.06 -0.99 -12.84
CA VAL A 45 -3.02 -0.41 -11.48
C VAL A 45 -3.32 1.09 -11.48
N GLY A 46 -3.02 1.76 -12.60
CA GLY A 46 -3.24 3.18 -12.77
C GLY A 46 -2.17 4.06 -12.13
N PRO A 47 -2.42 5.38 -12.06
CA PRO A 47 -1.48 6.35 -11.52
C PRO A 47 -1.00 5.96 -10.12
N SER A 48 0.29 6.21 -9.86
CA SER A 48 0.95 6.00 -8.57
C SER A 48 2.29 6.75 -8.59
N TYR A 49 3.17 6.50 -7.62
CA TYR A 49 4.52 7.04 -7.62
C TYR A 49 5.39 6.58 -8.80
N ALA A 50 5.07 5.46 -9.44
CA ALA A 50 5.75 5.00 -10.63
C ALA A 50 5.03 5.54 -11.88
N PRO A 51 5.74 6.21 -12.81
CA PRO A 51 5.11 6.72 -14.03
C PRO A 51 4.56 5.56 -14.87
N GLN A 52 3.35 5.73 -15.42
CA GLN A 52 2.60 4.71 -16.16
C GLN A 52 3.18 4.44 -17.56
N ASN A 53 4.41 3.92 -17.61
CA ASN A 53 5.15 3.57 -18.81
C ASN A 53 6.24 2.53 -18.48
N PHE A 54 7.01 2.14 -19.50
CA PHE A 54 8.07 1.15 -19.35
C PHE A 54 9.12 1.52 -18.28
N ARG A 55 9.45 2.81 -18.11
CA ARG A 55 10.41 3.24 -17.08
C ARG A 55 9.87 2.98 -15.68
N GLY A 56 8.59 3.29 -15.42
CA GLY A 56 7.97 2.99 -14.13
C GLY A 56 7.87 1.50 -13.85
N TYR A 57 7.61 0.69 -14.88
CA TYR A 57 7.64 -0.76 -14.76
C TYR A 57 9.00 -1.28 -14.31
N ILE A 58 10.10 -0.79 -14.90
CA ILE A 58 11.46 -1.17 -14.45
C ILE A 58 11.71 -0.75 -13.00
N ILE A 59 11.26 0.44 -12.57
CA ILE A 59 11.36 0.88 -11.17
C ILE A 59 10.64 -0.11 -10.25
N VAL A 60 9.42 -0.49 -10.60
CA VAL A 60 8.61 -1.47 -9.85
C VAL A 60 9.31 -2.84 -9.78
N CYS A 61 9.89 -3.31 -10.88
CA CYS A 61 10.63 -4.57 -10.91
C CYS A 61 11.86 -4.55 -10.00
N VAL A 62 12.65 -3.46 -10.02
CA VAL A 62 13.85 -3.32 -9.17
C VAL A 62 13.46 -3.27 -7.70
N LEU A 63 12.47 -2.45 -7.35
CA LEU A 63 11.98 -2.35 -5.98
C LEU A 63 11.33 -3.67 -5.52
N SER A 64 10.78 -4.47 -6.43
CA SER A 64 10.20 -5.77 -6.11
C SER A 64 11.22 -6.79 -5.58
N LEU A 65 12.52 -6.57 -5.80
CA LEU A 65 13.59 -7.40 -5.22
C LEU A 65 13.68 -7.27 -3.69
N PHE A 66 13.14 -6.18 -3.12
CA PHE A 66 13.16 -5.90 -1.68
C PHE A 66 11.83 -6.25 -1.00
N ARG A 67 10.95 -6.99 -1.67
CA ARG A 67 9.65 -7.35 -1.13
C ARG A 67 9.79 -8.26 0.08
N GLN A 68 9.03 -7.93 1.10
CA GLN A 68 8.89 -8.71 2.31
C GLN A 68 7.55 -9.44 2.32
N GLU A 69 7.47 -10.49 3.13
CA GLU A 69 6.20 -11.12 3.51
C GLU A 69 5.30 -10.06 4.19
N GLN A 70 3.98 -10.13 3.99
CA GLN A 70 3.04 -9.05 4.28
C GLN A 70 2.02 -9.36 5.38
N LYS A 71 1.91 -10.61 5.85
CA LYS A 71 0.83 -11.09 6.72
C LYS A 71 1.31 -11.57 8.10
N GLY A 72 2.60 -11.84 8.25
CA GLY A 72 3.24 -12.25 9.50
C GLY A 72 3.09 -11.19 10.59
N LEU A 73 2.76 -11.66 11.79
CA LEU A 73 2.42 -10.82 12.94
C LEU A 73 3.62 -10.59 13.87
N GLU A 74 4.61 -11.48 13.82
CA GLU A 74 5.77 -11.53 14.72
C GLU A 74 6.64 -10.28 14.60
N ILE A 75 6.57 -9.59 13.46
CA ILE A 75 7.32 -8.35 13.23
C ILE A 75 6.86 -7.24 14.19
N TYR A 76 5.58 -7.19 14.53
CA TYR A 76 5.03 -6.18 15.45
C TYR A 76 5.45 -6.42 16.91
N ASP A 77 5.72 -7.68 17.26
CA ASP A 77 6.18 -8.03 18.61
C ASP A 77 7.59 -7.51 18.90
N ARG A 78 8.38 -7.26 17.85
CA ARG A 78 9.74 -6.70 17.95
C ARG A 78 9.78 -5.17 18.05
N LEU A 79 8.67 -4.49 17.74
CA LEU A 79 8.60 -3.03 17.80
C LEU A 79 8.41 -2.53 19.24
N PRO A 80 9.06 -1.42 19.63
CA PRO A 80 9.07 -0.95 21.02
C PRO A 80 7.74 -0.35 21.49
N GLU A 81 6.96 0.25 20.58
CA GLU A 81 5.64 0.80 20.93
C GLU A 81 4.64 -0.33 21.17
N LYS A 82 4.12 -0.39 22.40
CA LYS A 82 3.17 -1.42 22.87
C LYS A 82 1.79 -0.85 23.19
N ARG A 83 1.62 0.47 23.19
CA ARG A 83 0.32 1.09 23.36
C ARG A 83 -0.57 0.81 22.16
N ARG A 84 -1.88 0.88 22.39
CA ARG A 84 -2.95 0.63 21.41
C ARG A 84 -3.97 1.75 21.45
N TRP A 85 -4.34 2.25 20.29
CA TRP A 85 -5.45 3.19 20.10
C TRP A 85 -6.71 2.51 19.58
N LEU A 86 -6.56 1.28 19.07
CA LEU A 86 -7.64 0.50 18.51
C LEU A 86 -8.17 -0.51 19.51
N SER A 87 -9.48 -0.48 19.73
CA SER A 87 -10.21 -1.55 20.44
C SER A 87 -10.19 -2.85 19.64
N ASP A 88 -10.65 -3.95 20.23
CA ASP A 88 -10.68 -5.23 19.53
C ASP A 88 -11.67 -5.20 18.36
N LEU A 89 -11.21 -5.67 17.20
CA LEU A 89 -12.03 -5.67 15.99
C LEU A 89 -12.82 -6.97 15.84
N PRO A 90 -13.99 -6.93 15.18
CA PRO A 90 -14.61 -8.15 14.67
C PRO A 90 -13.69 -8.80 13.62
N PHE A 91 -13.83 -10.12 13.44
CA PHE A 91 -13.22 -10.75 12.27
C PHE A 91 -13.92 -10.25 11.01
N ARG A 92 -13.13 -9.91 9.99
CA ARG A 92 -13.66 -9.57 8.68
C ARG A 92 -14.25 -10.81 8.03
N ASP A 93 -15.46 -10.70 7.52
CA ASP A 93 -16.17 -11.83 6.92
C ASP A 93 -15.57 -12.26 5.57
N GLY A 94 -15.50 -13.57 5.36
CA GLY A 94 -14.97 -14.20 4.15
C GLY A 94 -13.44 -14.37 4.11
N PRO A 95 -12.91 -14.90 2.99
CA PRO A 95 -11.47 -15.08 2.83
C PRO A 95 -10.76 -13.73 2.72
N ARG A 96 -9.45 -13.72 2.95
CA ARG A 96 -8.64 -12.52 2.76
C ARG A 96 -8.61 -12.11 1.27
N PRO A 97 -8.86 -10.83 0.92
CA PRO A 97 -8.76 -10.37 -0.47
C PRO A 97 -7.40 -10.64 -1.11
N SER A 98 -7.42 -11.02 -2.38
CA SER A 98 -6.24 -11.02 -3.23
C SER A 98 -5.87 -9.60 -3.65
N ILE A 99 -4.57 -9.36 -3.79
CA ILE A 99 -4.02 -8.08 -4.21
C ILE A 99 -3.08 -8.28 -5.40
N THR A 100 -2.68 -7.19 -6.04
CA THR A 100 -1.64 -7.19 -7.07
C THR A 100 -0.33 -7.83 -6.57
N SER A 101 0.36 -8.49 -7.50
CA SER A 101 1.70 -9.02 -7.26
C SER A 101 2.75 -7.90 -7.18
N HIS A 102 2.49 -6.71 -7.72
CA HIS A 102 3.42 -5.59 -7.67
C HIS A 102 3.51 -4.96 -6.28
N ILE A 103 4.57 -4.19 -6.05
CA ILE A 103 4.70 -3.36 -4.85
C ILE A 103 3.66 -2.24 -4.77
N ILE A 104 3.09 -1.83 -5.91
CA ILE A 104 1.93 -0.93 -5.94
C ILE A 104 0.71 -1.81 -5.69
N GLN A 105 0.11 -1.63 -4.53
CA GLN A 105 -0.95 -2.52 -4.06
C GLN A 105 -2.30 -2.03 -4.58
N ARG A 106 -3.00 -2.94 -5.26
CA ARG A 106 -4.43 -2.83 -5.53
C ARG A 106 -5.13 -4.11 -5.14
N GLN A 107 -6.34 -4.01 -4.61
CA GLN A 107 -7.19 -5.15 -4.35
C GLN A 107 -7.79 -5.68 -5.66
N ARG A 108 -7.85 -6.99 -5.81
CA ARG A 108 -8.28 -7.67 -7.05
C ARG A 108 -9.57 -8.49 -6.88
N THR A 109 -9.97 -8.76 -5.64
CA THR A 109 -11.19 -9.52 -5.30
C THR A 109 -11.93 -8.81 -4.19
N GLN A 110 -13.23 -9.07 -4.05
CA GLN A 110 -14.09 -8.36 -3.09
C GLN A 110 -14.06 -6.86 -3.33
N LEU A 111 -14.11 -6.46 -4.60
CA LEU A 111 -14.15 -5.05 -4.98
C LEU A 111 -15.45 -4.43 -4.48
N VAL A 112 -15.37 -3.15 -4.15
CA VAL A 112 -16.53 -2.37 -3.73
C VAL A 112 -17.45 -2.16 -4.92
N ASP A 113 -18.75 -2.16 -4.66
CA ASP A 113 -19.73 -1.71 -5.65
C ASP A 113 -19.45 -0.25 -6.07
N PRO A 114 -19.37 0.08 -7.38
CA PRO A 114 -18.99 1.42 -7.83
C PRO A 114 -19.92 2.54 -7.36
N ASP A 115 -21.21 2.27 -7.23
CA ASP A 115 -22.19 3.26 -6.79
C ASP A 115 -22.00 3.51 -5.29
N PHE A 116 -21.88 2.45 -4.49
CA PHE A 116 -21.54 2.59 -3.07
C PHE A 116 -20.19 3.28 -2.86
N ALA A 117 -19.17 2.97 -3.66
CA ALA A 117 -17.86 3.61 -3.59
C ALA A 117 -17.97 5.14 -3.81
N THR A 118 -18.69 5.55 -4.85
CA THR A 118 -18.89 6.96 -5.19
C THR A 118 -19.75 7.67 -4.16
N GLN A 119 -20.80 7.00 -3.68
CA GLN A 119 -21.77 7.57 -2.76
C GLN A 119 -21.29 7.58 -1.32
N GLU A 120 -20.45 6.67 -0.85
CA GLU A 120 -20.15 6.55 0.58
C GLU A 120 -18.66 6.64 0.92
N LEU A 121 -17.76 6.35 -0.03
CA LEU A 121 -16.33 6.21 0.25
C LEU A 121 -15.49 7.36 -0.29
N ILE A 122 -15.45 7.48 -1.62
CA ILE A 122 -14.55 8.37 -2.34
C ILE A 122 -14.89 9.82 -2.01
N GLY A 123 -13.90 10.55 -1.50
CA GLY A 123 -14.07 11.95 -1.10
C GLY A 123 -14.94 12.16 0.15
N LYS A 124 -15.41 11.09 0.81
CA LYS A 124 -16.28 11.17 2.01
C LYS A 124 -15.61 10.66 3.27
N VAL A 125 -15.14 9.41 3.31
CA VAL A 125 -14.60 8.78 4.53
C VAL A 125 -13.40 9.57 5.07
N ILE A 126 -12.40 9.84 4.24
CA ILE A 126 -11.19 10.56 4.66
C ILE A 126 -11.52 11.96 5.23
N PRO A 127 -12.27 12.85 4.54
CA PRO A 127 -12.67 14.13 5.11
C PRO A 127 -13.56 14.03 6.35
N ARG A 128 -14.50 13.08 6.38
CA ARG A 128 -15.44 12.88 7.50
C ARG A 128 -14.69 12.55 8.79
N VAL A 129 -13.75 11.61 8.73
CA VAL A 129 -12.92 11.25 9.89
C VAL A 129 -12.01 12.41 10.29
N GLN A 130 -11.34 13.04 9.32
CA GLN A 130 -10.43 14.17 9.58
C GLN A 130 -11.13 15.36 10.24
N ALA A 131 -12.39 15.65 9.89
CA ALA A 131 -13.15 16.77 10.42
C ALA A 131 -13.32 16.73 11.96
N ARG A 132 -13.16 15.56 12.58
CA ARG A 132 -13.20 15.36 14.04
C ARG A 132 -11.89 15.75 14.75
N HIS A 133 -10.80 15.99 14.01
CA HIS A 133 -9.43 16.21 14.52
C HIS A 133 -8.71 17.38 13.85
N THR A 134 -9.46 18.45 13.53
CA THR A 134 -8.93 19.61 12.79
C THR A 134 -7.90 20.44 13.57
N ASP A 135 -7.83 20.26 14.88
CA ASP A 135 -6.86 20.88 15.78
C ASP A 135 -5.44 20.32 15.62
N LYS A 136 -5.31 19.08 15.14
CA LYS A 136 -4.01 18.39 14.96
C LYS A 136 -3.75 17.90 13.55
N THR A 137 -4.76 17.87 12.69
CA THR A 137 -4.66 17.31 11.34
C THR A 137 -5.18 18.25 10.27
N PHE A 138 -4.77 18.01 9.02
CA PHE A 138 -5.29 18.69 7.84
C PHE A 138 -5.37 17.74 6.64
N LEU A 139 -6.14 18.13 5.62
CA LEU A 139 -6.25 17.39 4.37
C LEU A 139 -5.30 17.95 3.30
N SER A 140 -4.65 17.06 2.56
CA SER A 140 -3.87 17.42 1.37
C SER A 140 -3.82 16.25 0.39
N THR A 141 -3.23 16.46 -0.79
CA THR A 141 -2.96 15.37 -1.73
C THR A 141 -1.88 14.45 -1.18
N SER A 142 -2.11 13.14 -1.26
CA SER A 142 -1.18 12.10 -0.81
C SER A 142 0.20 12.28 -1.45
N LYS A 143 1.26 12.06 -0.66
CA LYS A 143 2.66 12.03 -1.09
C LYS A 143 3.10 10.68 -1.65
N PHE A 144 2.22 9.68 -1.59
CA PHE A 144 2.49 8.32 -2.07
C PHE A 144 1.60 7.94 -3.26
N GLU A 145 0.34 8.40 -3.26
CA GLU A 145 -0.61 8.13 -4.35
C GLU A 145 -0.69 9.28 -5.38
N PHE A 146 -0.32 10.51 -4.99
CA PHE A 146 -0.24 11.71 -5.86
C PHE A 146 -1.55 12.25 -6.44
N HIS A 147 -2.68 11.56 -6.29
CA HIS A 147 -4.00 12.06 -6.68
C HIS A 147 -5.02 11.98 -5.55
N ALA A 148 -4.97 10.92 -4.73
CA ALA A 148 -5.87 10.75 -3.60
C ALA A 148 -5.72 11.81 -2.51
N LYS A 149 -6.83 12.15 -1.86
CA LYS A 149 -6.84 12.99 -0.66
C LYS A 149 -6.43 12.16 0.56
N ALA A 150 -5.60 12.75 1.41
CA ALA A 150 -5.03 12.10 2.58
C ALA A 150 -5.11 13.01 3.82
N ILE A 151 -5.11 12.38 5.00
CA ILE A 151 -5.00 13.02 6.30
C ILE A 151 -3.52 13.17 6.64
N PHE A 152 -3.13 14.36 7.08
CA PHE A 152 -1.77 14.67 7.51
C PHE A 152 -1.74 15.26 8.92
N LEU A 153 -0.69 14.95 9.68
CA LEU A 153 -0.35 15.66 10.91
C LEU A 153 0.04 17.12 10.60
N LEU A 154 -0.48 18.08 11.36
CA LEU A 154 -0.21 19.51 11.15
C LEU A 154 1.30 19.81 11.11
N PRO A 155 1.78 20.65 10.17
CA PRO A 155 3.20 21.00 10.09
C PRO A 155 3.72 21.74 11.32
N SER A 156 2.85 22.44 12.05
CA SER A 156 3.16 23.14 13.30
C SER A 156 3.53 22.21 14.44
N ILE A 157 3.11 20.95 14.42
CA ILE A 157 3.51 19.94 15.41
C ILE A 157 4.94 19.49 15.06
N PRO A 158 5.95 19.74 15.91
CA PRO A 158 7.33 19.36 15.60
C PRO A 158 7.48 17.84 15.55
N ILE A 159 8.22 17.33 14.55
CA ILE A 159 8.40 15.87 14.41
C ILE A 159 9.05 15.29 15.65
N ASN A 160 9.99 16.01 16.29
CA ASN A 160 10.77 15.55 17.44
C ASN A 160 10.11 15.89 18.79
N ASP A 161 8.80 16.18 18.81
CA ASP A 161 8.07 16.48 20.04
C ASP A 161 7.52 15.17 20.65
N PRO A 162 8.14 14.62 21.70
CA PRO A 162 7.71 13.35 22.28
C PRO A 162 6.35 13.44 22.99
N LEU A 163 5.86 14.65 23.29
CA LEU A 163 4.54 14.84 23.91
C LEU A 163 3.42 14.70 22.87
N ASN A 164 3.68 15.04 21.61
CA ASN A 164 2.67 15.07 20.55
C ASN A 164 2.91 14.06 19.42
N VAL A 165 4.07 13.38 19.40
CA VAL A 165 4.43 12.39 18.39
C VAL A 165 5.09 11.18 19.06
N PRO A 166 4.46 9.99 19.07
CA PRO A 166 5.04 8.83 19.75
C PRO A 166 6.09 8.09 18.90
N SER A 167 6.09 8.27 17.57
CA SER A 167 7.05 7.66 16.67
C SER A 167 7.57 8.64 15.63
N HIS A 168 8.68 9.31 15.97
CA HIS A 168 9.35 10.25 15.08
C HIS A 168 9.77 9.62 13.74
N ASP A 169 10.16 8.33 13.73
CA ASP A 169 10.52 7.61 12.49
C ASP A 169 9.30 7.39 11.60
N THR A 170 8.16 6.99 12.17
CA THR A 170 6.92 6.81 11.40
C THR A 170 6.53 8.13 10.74
N VAL A 171 6.40 9.21 11.51
CA VAL A 171 6.02 10.53 11.00
C VAL A 171 6.99 11.01 9.91
N ARG A 172 8.29 10.81 10.09
CA ARG A 172 9.30 11.17 9.08
C ARG A 172 9.13 10.36 7.80
N ARG A 173 9.04 9.03 7.90
CA ARG A 173 9.00 8.13 6.73
C ARG A 173 7.67 8.17 5.99
N THR A 174 6.56 8.49 6.65
CA THR A 174 5.28 8.76 6.00
C THR A 174 5.13 10.20 5.56
N LYS A 175 6.15 11.06 5.73
CA LYS A 175 6.08 12.50 5.41
C LYS A 175 4.86 13.17 6.06
N ARG A 176 4.55 12.80 7.30
CA ARG A 176 3.39 13.21 8.11
C ARG A 176 2.04 12.69 7.62
N GLU A 177 2.00 11.89 6.57
CA GLU A 177 0.77 11.26 6.09
C GLU A 177 0.30 10.18 7.07
N ILE A 178 -0.97 10.26 7.46
CA ILE A 178 -1.60 9.36 8.42
C ILE A 178 -2.37 8.28 7.66
N ALA A 179 -3.26 8.70 6.76
CA ALA A 179 -4.09 7.78 6.00
C ALA A 179 -4.49 8.39 4.66
N HIS A 180 -4.55 7.57 3.62
CA HIS A 180 -5.21 7.91 2.36
C HIS A 180 -6.03 6.73 1.86
N MET A 181 -7.08 7.03 1.10
CA MET A 181 -7.89 6.06 0.39
C MET A 181 -7.62 6.21 -1.11
N HIS A 182 -7.35 5.11 -1.80
CA HIS A 182 -7.28 5.12 -3.26
C HIS A 182 -8.64 5.53 -3.81
N ASP A 183 -8.68 6.66 -4.52
CA ASP A 183 -9.87 7.16 -5.23
C ASP A 183 -9.94 6.62 -6.67
N TYR A 184 -9.07 5.65 -7.01
CA TYR A 184 -9.01 4.97 -8.29
C TYR A 184 -9.25 3.46 -8.09
N HIS A 185 -10.37 2.96 -8.63
CA HIS A 185 -10.82 1.55 -8.74
C HIS A 185 -11.20 0.79 -7.47
N ASP A 186 -10.40 0.81 -6.42
CA ASP A 186 -10.52 -0.24 -5.39
C ASP A 186 -10.89 0.23 -3.99
N CYS A 187 -10.86 1.53 -3.70
CA CYS A 187 -11.18 2.13 -2.39
C CYS A 187 -10.37 1.55 -1.21
N THR A 188 -9.23 0.93 -1.48
CA THR A 188 -8.32 0.44 -0.43
C THR A 188 -7.57 1.62 0.18
N LEU A 189 -6.96 1.40 1.35
CA LEU A 189 -6.29 2.47 2.08
C LEU A 189 -4.86 2.10 2.40
N HIS A 190 -4.03 3.13 2.49
CA HIS A 190 -2.77 3.06 3.20
C HIS A 190 -2.84 3.91 4.45
N ILE A 191 -2.32 3.38 5.56
CA ILE A 191 -2.51 3.96 6.89
C ILE A 191 -1.34 3.67 7.82
N ALA A 192 -0.92 4.65 8.61
CA ALA A 192 0.10 4.53 9.64
C ALA A 192 -0.52 4.13 10.99
N LEU A 193 -0.33 2.88 11.41
CA LEU A 193 -0.88 2.36 12.66
C LEU A 193 0.22 2.10 13.70
N ALA A 194 -0.12 2.28 14.98
CA ALA A 194 0.72 1.76 16.05
C ALA A 194 0.92 0.25 15.86
N ALA A 195 2.09 -0.26 16.25
CA ALA A 195 2.46 -1.65 15.98
C ALA A 195 1.40 -2.67 16.44
N GLN A 196 0.82 -2.46 17.62
CA GLN A 196 -0.18 -3.36 18.18
C GLN A 196 -1.56 -3.21 17.51
N ASP A 197 -1.90 -2.03 17.01
CA ASP A 197 -3.13 -1.81 16.24
C ASP A 197 -3.02 -2.44 14.84
N GLY A 198 -1.86 -2.29 14.18
CA GLY A 198 -1.56 -2.98 12.93
C GLY A 198 -1.61 -4.50 13.09
N LYS A 199 -1.10 -5.03 14.21
CA LYS A 199 -1.19 -6.47 14.53
C LYS A 199 -2.64 -6.93 14.62
N GLU A 200 -3.51 -6.17 15.29
CA GLU A 200 -4.94 -6.48 15.40
C GLU A 200 -5.64 -6.44 14.04
N VAL A 201 -5.40 -5.40 13.23
CA VAL A 201 -5.93 -5.26 11.86
C VAL A 201 -5.55 -6.48 10.99
N LEU A 202 -4.29 -6.92 11.05
CA LEU A 202 -3.83 -8.07 10.28
C LEU A 202 -4.43 -9.39 10.79
N LYS A 203 -4.43 -9.59 12.11
CA LYS A 203 -4.98 -10.77 12.78
C LYS A 203 -6.47 -10.96 12.48
N LYS A 204 -7.22 -9.87 12.40
CA LYS A 204 -8.67 -9.87 12.17
C LYS A 204 -9.07 -9.83 10.69
N GLY A 205 -8.08 -9.85 9.79
CA GLY A 205 -8.31 -9.98 8.34
C GLY A 205 -8.63 -8.67 7.63
N TRP A 206 -8.45 -7.52 8.27
CA TRP A 206 -8.83 -6.21 7.73
C TRP A 206 -7.78 -5.61 6.77
N GLY A 207 -6.52 -5.98 6.90
CA GLY A 207 -5.44 -5.43 6.07
C GLY A 207 -4.17 -6.26 6.12
N GLN A 208 -3.17 -5.95 5.31
CA GLN A 208 -1.82 -6.53 5.30
C GLN A 208 -0.77 -5.43 5.31
N ARG A 209 0.50 -5.74 5.58
CA ARG A 209 1.59 -4.77 5.44
C ARG A 209 1.84 -4.41 3.98
N HIS A 210 2.38 -3.21 3.77
CA HIS A 210 2.98 -2.86 2.48
C HIS A 210 4.18 -3.76 2.19
N PRO A 211 4.42 -4.22 0.95
CA PRO A 211 5.47 -5.20 0.67
C PRO A 211 6.89 -4.63 0.86
N LEU A 212 7.04 -3.31 0.91
CA LEU A 212 8.28 -2.63 1.29
C LEU A 212 8.26 -2.09 2.74
N ALA A 213 7.26 -2.44 3.55
CA ALA A 213 7.20 -2.07 4.96
C ALA A 213 7.96 -3.08 5.83
N GLY A 214 9.02 -2.61 6.47
CA GLY A 214 9.83 -3.44 7.37
C GLY A 214 11.24 -2.89 7.58
N PRO A 215 12.05 -3.58 8.39
CA PRO A 215 13.45 -3.23 8.61
C PRO A 215 14.29 -3.53 7.36
N GLY A 216 15.36 -2.76 7.17
CA GLY A 216 16.40 -3.03 6.16
C GLY A 216 16.02 -2.75 4.70
N VAL A 217 14.86 -2.12 4.45
CA VAL A 217 14.40 -1.78 3.10
C VAL A 217 14.17 -0.27 2.96
N PRO A 218 14.50 0.33 1.80
CA PRO A 218 14.24 1.74 1.51
C PRO A 218 12.75 1.96 1.19
N GLY A 219 11.88 1.69 2.17
CA GLY A 219 10.43 1.71 2.03
C GLY A 219 9.71 2.39 3.21
N PRO A 220 8.37 2.34 3.23
CA PRO A 220 7.58 2.89 4.33
C PRO A 220 7.87 2.16 5.66
N PRO A 221 7.51 2.76 6.81
CA PRO A 221 7.71 2.13 8.11
C PRO A 221 6.89 0.85 8.25
N THR A 222 7.25 -0.02 9.21
CA THR A 222 6.54 -1.30 9.46
C THR A 222 5.07 -1.06 9.79
N GLU A 223 4.80 0.09 10.40
CA GLU A 223 3.52 0.68 10.77
C GLU A 223 2.63 1.00 9.55
N TRP A 224 3.19 1.05 8.34
CA TRP A 224 2.45 1.34 7.12
C TRP A 224 1.67 0.12 6.63
N THR A 225 0.38 0.17 6.86
CA THR A 225 -0.56 -0.91 6.62
C THR A 225 -1.39 -0.61 5.37
N PHE A 226 -1.61 -1.64 4.56
CA PHE A 226 -2.58 -1.66 3.47
C PHE A 226 -3.90 -2.25 3.99
N LEU A 227 -4.94 -1.44 4.04
CA LEU A 227 -6.26 -1.78 4.54
C LEU A 227 -7.18 -2.10 3.36
N TYR A 228 -7.91 -3.21 3.46
CA TYR A 228 -8.85 -3.63 2.43
C TYR A 228 -10.11 -2.74 2.44
N ALA A 229 -10.62 -2.46 1.25
CA ALA A 229 -11.74 -1.55 1.06
C ALA A 229 -13.03 -2.05 1.75
N PRO A 230 -13.80 -1.19 2.42
CA PRO A 230 -15.05 -1.60 3.06
C PRO A 230 -16.14 -1.91 2.02
N ARG A 231 -16.88 -3.00 2.23
CA ARG A 231 -17.91 -3.50 1.27
C ARG A 231 -19.31 -2.94 1.52
N ASN A 232 -19.56 -2.45 2.72
CA ASN A 232 -20.86 -1.97 3.20
C ASN A 232 -20.67 -1.01 4.38
N GLU A 233 -21.77 -0.44 4.88
CA GLU A 233 -21.76 0.53 5.97
C GLU A 233 -21.17 -0.02 7.28
N GLU A 234 -21.40 -1.30 7.60
CA GLU A 234 -20.80 -1.96 8.76
C GLU A 234 -19.27 -1.95 8.68
N GLU A 235 -18.73 -2.30 7.52
CA GLU A 235 -17.29 -2.27 7.30
C GLU A 235 -16.75 -0.84 7.25
N VAL A 236 -17.51 0.13 6.76
CA VAL A 236 -17.13 1.54 6.80
C VAL A 236 -16.92 1.98 8.24
N ARG A 237 -17.83 1.63 9.17
CA ARG A 237 -17.67 1.96 10.60
C ARG A 237 -16.37 1.38 11.17
N VAL A 238 -16.02 0.14 10.81
CA VAL A 238 -14.74 -0.47 11.25
C VAL A 238 -13.54 0.25 10.64
N VAL A 239 -13.59 0.58 9.34
CA VAL A 239 -12.51 1.34 8.67
C VAL A 239 -12.33 2.70 9.32
N GLU A 240 -13.40 3.40 9.68
CA GLU A 240 -13.30 4.66 10.41
C GLU A 240 -12.65 4.51 11.78
N MET A 241 -13.01 3.48 12.56
CA MET A 241 -12.34 3.20 13.84
C MET A 241 -10.83 2.98 13.67
N ILE A 242 -10.41 2.34 12.57
CA ILE A 242 -8.99 2.14 12.27
C ILE A 242 -8.32 3.48 11.89
N ILE A 243 -8.98 4.35 11.12
CA ILE A 243 -8.46 5.69 10.78
C ILE A 243 -8.34 6.56 12.03
N GLU A 244 -9.35 6.51 12.91
CA GLU A 244 -9.35 7.17 14.22
C GLU A 244 -8.15 6.74 15.07
N ALA A 245 -7.88 5.44 15.16
CA ALA A 245 -6.72 4.92 15.88
C ALA A 245 -5.39 5.39 15.27
N ALA A 246 -5.29 5.46 13.93
CA ALA A 246 -4.11 5.98 13.26
C ALA A 246 -3.88 7.47 13.55
N ILE A 247 -4.95 8.29 13.58
CA ILE A 247 -4.86 9.69 13.99
C ILE A 247 -4.33 9.75 15.43
N GLY A 248 -4.99 9.05 16.36
CA GLY A 248 -4.61 9.08 17.77
C GLY A 248 -3.16 8.65 18.02
N TYR A 249 -2.69 7.63 17.29
CA TYR A 249 -1.28 7.26 17.29
C TYR A 249 -0.39 8.39 16.76
N MET A 250 -0.67 8.92 15.57
CA MET A 250 0.19 9.93 14.94
C MET A 250 0.18 11.29 15.68
N THR A 251 -0.83 11.55 16.51
CA THR A 251 -0.99 12.76 17.35
C THR A 251 -0.67 12.57 18.83
N ASN A 252 -0.25 11.35 19.22
CA ASN A 252 -0.06 10.92 20.61
C ASN A 252 -1.28 11.23 21.52
N ASP A 253 -2.51 11.18 20.99
CA ASP A 253 -3.69 11.29 21.83
C ASP A 253 -3.76 10.15 22.85
N PRO A 254 -4.45 10.30 23.99
CA PRO A 254 -4.49 9.25 24.99
C PRO A 254 -5.03 7.93 24.41
N ALA A 255 -4.20 6.89 24.51
CA ALA A 255 -4.53 5.53 24.10
C ALA A 255 -5.72 5.00 24.92
N GLY A 256 -6.59 4.18 24.33
CA GLY A 256 -7.77 3.63 25.02
C GLY A 256 -8.96 4.60 25.16
N LYS A 257 -8.90 5.80 24.58
CA LYS A 257 -10.12 6.58 24.32
C LYS A 257 -11.02 5.76 23.39
N VAL A 258 -12.15 5.29 23.88
CA VAL A 258 -13.20 4.73 23.02
C VAL A 258 -13.70 5.87 22.17
N VAL A 259 -13.36 5.87 20.88
CA VAL A 259 -14.03 6.72 19.91
C VAL A 259 -15.41 6.12 19.73
N GLU A 260 -16.39 6.63 20.47
CA GLU A 260 -17.79 6.31 20.20
C GLU A 260 -18.05 6.75 18.76
N ALA A 261 -18.52 5.81 17.93
CA ALA A 261 -19.00 6.14 16.60
C ALA A 261 -20.12 7.16 16.79
N THR A 262 -19.83 8.43 16.53
CA THR A 262 -20.84 9.49 16.63
C THR A 262 -21.89 9.19 15.57
N GLY A 263 -22.99 8.57 16.01
CA GLY A 263 -24.21 8.44 15.23
C GLY A 263 -24.83 9.82 15.09
N LYS A 264 -24.70 10.40 13.89
CA LYS A 264 -25.65 11.33 13.29
C LYS A 264 -25.61 11.16 11.78
#